data_AF-A0A9E4KJ67-F1
#
_entry.id   AF-A0A9E4KJ67-F1
#
_cell.length_a   1.000
_cell.length_b   1.000
_cell.length_c   1.000
_cell.angle_alpha   90.00
_cell.angle_beta   90.00
_cell.angle_gamma   90.00
#
_symmetry.space_group_name_H-M   'P 1'
#
loop_
_entity.id
_entity.type
_entity.pdbx_description
1 polymer ?
#
loop_
_entity_poly.entity_id
_entity_poly.type
_entity_poly.pdbx_seq_one_letter_code
_entity_poly.pdbx_strand_id
1 'polypeptide(L)'
;STDDPLYLNNPGRWDIPYDPEAAQALLDEAGFGGCDNLTPVVWTGPSGVGVEVWDAVGVMWQTNLGCTPEFDRTDYYAQHRPGIVARTSINIYSGCCPGMGIWPMEWSFSSENYPGGFGVGIETPTHSRIYTTKKQTSDPEKVIGLGLEQHDFNHHWQLFSGIVRFPDGAMYDPQTVYWDDMRPFQWNKIGGLRSFEDAKLVE
;
A
#
# COMPACT_ATOMS: atom_id res chain seq x y z
N SER A 1 -14.96 14.01 2.59
CA SER A 1 -14.60 12.75 1.92
C SER A 1 -13.19 12.40 2.34
N THR A 2 -12.93 11.17 2.78
CA THR A 2 -11.56 10.68 3.07
C THR A 2 -10.85 10.20 1.82
N ASP A 3 -11.53 10.23 0.67
CA ASP A 3 -10.99 9.78 -0.60
C ASP A 3 -10.10 10.85 -1.23
N ASP A 4 -9.02 10.37 -1.84
CA ASP A 4 -8.08 11.18 -2.58
C ASP A 4 -8.81 11.92 -3.74
N PRO A 5 -8.66 13.27 -3.86
CA PRO A 5 -9.26 14.05 -4.92
C PRO A 5 -8.96 13.54 -6.34
N LEU A 6 -7.79 12.94 -6.57
CA LEU A 6 -7.46 12.34 -7.87
C LEU A 6 -8.36 11.15 -8.19
N TYR A 7 -8.65 10.28 -7.22
CA TYR A 7 -9.59 9.17 -7.40
C TYR A 7 -11.02 9.67 -7.60
N LEU A 8 -11.47 10.64 -6.80
CA LEU A 8 -12.82 11.22 -6.92
C LEU A 8 -13.05 11.85 -8.30
N ASN A 9 -12.03 12.49 -8.87
CA ASN A 9 -12.11 13.14 -10.17
C ASN A 9 -11.84 12.19 -11.36
N ASN A 10 -11.43 10.95 -11.11
CA ASN A 10 -11.13 9.94 -12.15
C ASN A 10 -11.79 8.58 -11.81
N PRO A 11 -13.13 8.52 -11.72
CA PRO A 11 -13.82 7.30 -11.30
C PRO A 11 -13.51 6.13 -12.24
N GLY A 12 -13.11 4.99 -11.66
CA GLY A 12 -12.85 3.74 -12.37
C GLY A 12 -11.55 3.68 -13.17
N ARG A 13 -10.78 4.78 -13.26
CA ARG A 13 -9.56 4.84 -14.10
C ARG A 13 -8.50 3.83 -13.68
N TRP A 14 -8.40 3.55 -12.38
CA TRP A 14 -7.39 2.66 -11.81
C TRP A 14 -8.01 1.43 -11.14
N ASP A 15 -9.24 1.07 -11.53
CA ASP A 15 -9.85 -0.17 -11.08
C ASP A 15 -9.07 -1.37 -11.65
N ILE A 16 -8.89 -2.39 -10.81
CA ILE A 16 -8.29 -3.66 -11.21
C ILE A 16 -9.43 -4.68 -11.22
N PRO A 17 -9.86 -5.17 -12.39
CA PRO A 17 -10.92 -6.17 -12.46
C PRO A 17 -10.43 -7.50 -11.90
N TYR A 18 -11.35 -8.25 -11.29
CA TYR A 18 -11.10 -9.64 -10.94
C TYR A 18 -11.21 -10.51 -12.20
N ASP A 19 -10.07 -10.93 -12.74
CA ASP A 19 -9.97 -11.71 -13.97
C ASP A 19 -8.93 -12.83 -13.85
N PRO A 20 -9.34 -14.03 -13.40
CA PRO A 20 -8.45 -15.19 -13.31
C PRO A 20 -7.87 -15.65 -14.65
N GLU A 21 -8.60 -15.51 -15.75
CA GLU A 21 -8.15 -15.96 -17.07
C GLU A 21 -7.02 -15.07 -17.58
N ALA A 22 -7.17 -13.75 -17.44
CA ALA A 22 -6.09 -12.80 -17.75
C ALA A 22 -4.86 -13.01 -16.85
N ALA A 23 -5.06 -13.30 -15.57
CA ALA A 23 -3.96 -13.60 -14.65
C ALA A 23 -3.19 -14.88 -15.06
N GLN A 24 -3.90 -15.92 -15.51
CA GLN A 24 -3.26 -17.13 -16.04
C GLN A 24 -2.45 -16.83 -17.31
N ALA A 25 -3.00 -16.03 -18.23
CA ALA A 25 -2.28 -15.64 -19.45
C ALA A 25 -0.98 -14.87 -19.15
N LEU A 26 -0.96 -14.04 -18.10
CA LEU A 26 0.24 -13.34 -17.66
C LEU A 26 1.31 -14.29 -17.09
N LEU A 27 0.91 -15.34 -16.37
CA LEU A 27 1.84 -16.37 -15.89
C LEU A 27 2.49 -17.14 -17.06
N ASP A 28 1.71 -17.39 -18.12
CA ASP A 28 2.20 -18.04 -19.32
C ASP A 28 3.14 -17.13 -20.12
N GLU A 29 2.80 -15.85 -20.29
CA GLU A 29 3.66 -14.85 -20.94
C GLU A 29 4.99 -14.66 -20.19
N ALA A 30 4.95 -14.66 -18.86
CA ALA A 30 6.13 -14.59 -18.02
C ALA A 30 7.01 -15.87 -18.08
N GLY A 31 6.54 -16.92 -18.75
CA GLY A 31 7.29 -18.16 -18.96
C GLY A 31 7.24 -19.13 -17.78
N PHE A 32 6.33 -18.93 -16.82
CA PHE A 32 6.13 -19.89 -15.73
C PHE A 32 5.29 -21.10 -16.16
N GLY A 33 4.44 -20.93 -17.19
CA GLY A 33 3.56 -21.98 -17.72
C GLY A 33 2.51 -22.40 -16.68
N GLY A 34 1.94 -21.40 -15.99
CA GLY A 34 1.19 -21.57 -14.75
C GLY A 34 2.06 -21.53 -13.49
N CYS A 35 1.50 -21.96 -12.36
CA CYS A 35 2.14 -21.80 -11.05
C CYS A 35 2.96 -23.01 -10.57
N ASP A 36 3.09 -24.06 -11.37
CA ASP A 36 3.89 -25.24 -10.99
C ASP A 36 5.38 -24.91 -10.76
N ASN A 37 5.88 -23.86 -11.41
CA ASN A 37 7.26 -23.38 -11.30
C ASN A 37 7.39 -22.09 -10.47
N LEU A 38 6.30 -21.65 -9.82
CA LEU A 38 6.26 -20.42 -9.05
C LEU A 38 5.74 -20.72 -7.64
N THR A 39 6.60 -20.50 -6.65
CA THR A 39 6.18 -20.51 -5.24
C THR A 39 6.29 -19.08 -4.71
N PRO A 40 5.19 -18.32 -4.68
CA PRO A 40 5.21 -16.98 -4.11
C PRO A 40 5.46 -17.07 -2.61
N VAL A 41 6.53 -16.43 -2.12
CA VAL A 41 6.78 -16.32 -0.67
C VAL A 41 6.33 -14.94 -0.22
N VAL A 42 5.43 -14.88 0.76
CA VAL A 42 4.80 -13.63 1.22
C VAL A 42 5.05 -13.47 2.72
N TRP A 43 5.67 -12.36 3.15
CA TRP A 43 5.76 -12.05 4.58
C TRP A 43 4.46 -11.43 5.08
N THR A 44 3.73 -12.15 5.94
CA THR A 44 2.43 -11.75 6.47
C THR A 44 2.46 -11.32 7.93
N GLY A 45 3.59 -11.52 8.60
CA GLY A 45 3.76 -11.28 10.03
C GLY A 45 3.05 -12.34 10.89
N PRO A 46 3.17 -12.25 12.22
CA PRO A 46 2.77 -13.34 13.10
C PRO A 46 1.25 -13.43 13.34
N SER A 47 0.50 -12.33 13.17
CA SER A 47 -0.95 -12.28 13.50
C SER A 47 -1.64 -11.03 12.94
N GLY A 48 -2.98 -10.98 13.06
CA GLY A 48 -3.81 -9.80 12.78
C GLY A 48 -4.59 -9.90 11.47
N VAL A 49 -5.29 -8.83 11.10
CA VAL A 49 -6.15 -8.79 9.89
C VAL A 49 -5.37 -9.09 8.62
N GLY A 50 -4.11 -8.64 8.54
CA GLY A 50 -3.26 -8.91 7.38
C GLY A 50 -3.05 -10.41 7.12
N VAL A 51 -2.92 -11.21 8.19
CA VAL A 51 -2.80 -12.67 8.09
C VAL A 51 -4.04 -13.29 7.45
N GLU A 52 -5.24 -12.95 7.96
CA GLU A 52 -6.50 -13.49 7.47
C GLU A 52 -6.77 -13.10 6.00
N VAL A 53 -6.43 -11.86 5.63
CA VAL A 53 -6.54 -11.38 4.24
C VAL A 53 -5.64 -12.21 3.33
N TRP A 54 -4.39 -12.45 3.73
CA TRP A 54 -3.46 -13.21 2.90
C TRP A 54 -3.78 -14.71 2.85
N ASP A 55 -4.33 -15.28 3.92
CA ASP A 55 -4.87 -16.65 3.87
C ASP A 55 -6.00 -16.76 2.84
N ALA A 56 -6.92 -15.79 2.80
CA ALA A 56 -7.96 -15.73 1.77
C ALA A 56 -7.38 -15.54 0.35
N VAL A 57 -6.39 -14.67 0.17
CA VAL A 57 -5.69 -14.48 -1.11
C VAL A 57 -4.99 -15.78 -1.55
N GLY A 58 -4.35 -16.49 -0.64
CA GLY A 58 -3.71 -17.77 -0.93
C GLY A 58 -4.71 -18.83 -1.41
N VAL A 59 -5.88 -18.91 -0.78
CA VAL A 59 -6.97 -19.78 -1.26
C VAL A 59 -7.43 -19.39 -2.67
N MET A 60 -7.57 -18.09 -2.95
CA MET A 60 -7.94 -17.62 -4.29
C MET A 60 -6.87 -17.95 -5.34
N TRP A 61 -5.59 -17.75 -5.04
CA TRP A 61 -4.51 -18.12 -5.96
C TRP A 61 -4.45 -19.62 -6.21
N GLN A 62 -4.62 -20.43 -5.15
CA GLN A 62 -4.64 -21.88 -5.30
C GLN A 62 -5.82 -22.37 -6.15
N THR A 63 -7.01 -21.81 -5.92
CA THR A 63 -8.25 -22.23 -6.58
C THR A 63 -8.28 -21.83 -8.04
N ASN A 64 -7.81 -20.61 -8.34
CA ASN A 64 -7.99 -20.02 -9.67
C ASN A 64 -6.76 -20.13 -10.56
N LEU A 65 -5.55 -20.19 -9.98
CA LEU A 65 -4.28 -20.15 -10.71
C LEU A 65 -3.40 -21.37 -10.41
N GLY A 66 -3.79 -22.22 -9.46
CA GLY A 66 -3.00 -23.36 -9.01
C GLY A 66 -1.78 -22.99 -8.15
N CYS A 67 -1.60 -21.72 -7.76
CA CYS A 67 -0.43 -21.30 -6.99
C CYS A 67 -0.59 -21.61 -5.50
N THR A 68 0.40 -22.28 -4.93
CA THR A 68 0.51 -22.49 -3.48
C THR A 68 1.53 -21.50 -2.90
N PRO A 69 1.11 -20.35 -2.34
CA PRO A 69 2.05 -19.44 -1.70
C PRO A 69 2.55 -19.98 -0.36
N GLU A 70 3.76 -19.60 0.01
CA GLU A 70 4.31 -19.76 1.35
C GLU A 70 4.15 -18.48 2.15
N PHE A 71 3.67 -18.59 3.38
CA PHE A 71 3.50 -17.44 4.27
C PHE A 71 4.58 -17.41 5.37
N ASP A 72 5.44 -16.40 5.28
CA ASP A 72 6.41 -16.09 6.34
C ASP A 72 5.70 -15.31 7.46
N ARG A 73 5.61 -15.96 8.63
CA ARG A 73 4.93 -15.46 9.84
C ARG A 73 5.90 -14.91 10.90
N THR A 74 7.15 -14.64 10.52
CA THR A 74 8.17 -14.16 11.45
C THR A 74 7.90 -12.74 11.97
N ASP A 75 8.44 -12.43 13.16
CA ASP A 75 8.32 -11.10 13.77
C ASP A 75 8.90 -9.99 12.88
N TYR A 76 8.19 -8.87 12.81
CA TYR A 76 8.57 -7.75 11.96
C TYR A 76 9.92 -7.15 12.36
N TYR A 77 10.12 -6.80 13.63
CA TYR A 77 11.30 -6.02 14.04
C TYR A 77 12.56 -6.88 14.16
N ALA A 78 12.41 -8.09 14.70
CA ALA A 78 13.53 -8.98 14.97
C ALA A 78 14.02 -9.72 13.72
N GLN A 79 13.13 -10.10 12.81
CA GLN A 79 13.46 -11.02 11.71
C GLN A 79 13.27 -10.40 10.33
N HIS A 80 12.15 -9.71 10.09
CA HIS A 80 11.81 -9.26 8.74
C HIS A 80 12.44 -7.91 8.36
N ARG A 81 12.29 -6.88 9.21
CA ARG A 81 12.78 -5.51 9.01
C ARG A 81 14.29 -5.43 8.73
N PRO A 82 15.19 -6.21 9.38
CA PRO A 82 16.60 -6.19 9.05
C PRO A 82 16.88 -6.48 7.57
N GLY A 83 16.18 -7.45 6.97
CA GLY A 83 16.32 -7.80 5.56
C GLY A 83 15.81 -6.71 4.60
N ILE A 84 14.71 -6.03 4.96
CA ILE A 84 14.22 -4.86 4.21
C ILE A 84 15.28 -3.74 4.22
N VAL A 85 15.77 -3.37 5.40
CA VAL A 85 16.75 -2.29 5.55
C VAL A 85 18.05 -2.62 4.82
N ALA A 86 18.49 -3.89 4.89
CA ALA A 86 19.68 -4.38 4.20
C ALA A 86 19.48 -4.65 2.70
N ARG A 87 18.24 -4.56 2.19
CA ARG A 87 17.87 -4.89 0.79
C ARG A 87 18.22 -6.32 0.39
N THR A 88 18.03 -7.26 1.30
CA THR A 88 18.26 -8.70 1.07
C THR A 88 16.99 -9.53 1.11
N SER A 89 15.84 -8.91 1.43
CA SER A 89 14.55 -9.59 1.38
C SER A 89 14.13 -9.87 -0.07
N ILE A 90 13.65 -11.09 -0.31
CA ILE A 90 13.11 -11.55 -1.60
C ILE A 90 11.62 -11.89 -1.52
N ASN A 91 11.02 -11.75 -0.33
CA ASN A 91 9.61 -12.09 -0.11
C ASN A 91 8.73 -10.97 -0.64
N ILE A 92 7.57 -11.32 -1.19
CA ILE A 92 6.48 -10.39 -1.43
C ILE A 92 6.09 -9.79 -0.08
N TYR A 93 6.07 -8.47 -0.05
CA TYR A 93 5.79 -7.75 1.16
C TYR A 93 4.30 -7.48 1.30
N SER A 94 3.66 -8.14 2.27
CA SER A 94 2.20 -8.33 2.27
C SER A 94 1.41 -7.21 2.95
N GLY A 95 2.07 -6.38 3.75
CA GLY A 95 1.38 -5.39 4.54
C GLY A 95 2.34 -4.42 5.20
N CYS A 96 2.51 -3.26 4.59
CA CYS A 96 3.03 -2.13 5.32
C CYS A 96 2.36 -0.84 4.94
N CYS A 97 2.14 -0.10 6.03
CA CYS A 97 1.55 1.20 6.14
C CYS A 97 0.05 1.22 5.80
N PRO A 98 -0.83 0.98 6.80
CA PRO A 98 -2.23 1.36 6.67
C PRO A 98 -2.28 2.86 6.38
N GLY A 99 -2.66 3.21 5.16
CA GLY A 99 -2.64 4.58 4.69
C GLY A 99 -2.73 4.62 3.17
N MET A 100 -3.85 5.09 2.64
CA MET A 100 -3.94 5.44 1.23
C MET A 100 -2.85 6.47 0.94
N GLY A 101 -2.07 6.33 -0.13
CA GLY A 101 -1.33 7.47 -0.68
C GLY A 101 -2.35 8.58 -0.89
N ILE A 102 -2.31 9.63 -0.06
CA ILE A 102 -3.26 10.73 -0.14
C ILE A 102 -2.55 11.88 -0.83
N TRP A 103 -3.07 12.31 -1.96
CA TRP A 103 -2.62 13.50 -2.65
C TRP A 103 -2.50 14.68 -1.65
N PRO A 104 -1.45 15.52 -1.77
CA PRO A 104 -0.32 15.42 -2.71
C PRO A 104 0.82 14.53 -2.19
N MET A 105 0.69 13.98 -0.98
CA MET A 105 1.62 13.02 -0.39
C MET A 105 1.38 11.62 -0.94
N GLU A 106 1.74 11.43 -2.20
CA GLU A 106 1.69 10.12 -2.81
C GLU A 106 2.89 9.28 -2.36
N TRP A 107 2.61 8.00 -2.08
CA TRP A 107 3.61 7.05 -1.64
C TRP A 107 4.65 6.85 -2.73
N SER A 108 5.87 7.34 -2.51
CA SER A 108 6.99 6.96 -3.37
C SER A 108 7.68 5.78 -2.69
N PHE A 109 7.73 4.65 -3.40
CA PHE A 109 8.39 3.42 -2.94
C PHE A 109 9.93 3.51 -2.99
N SER A 110 10.45 4.65 -3.44
CA SER A 110 11.86 4.93 -3.52
C SER A 110 12.45 5.20 -2.14
N SER A 111 13.66 4.68 -1.89
CA SER A 111 14.43 5.00 -0.69
C SER A 111 14.81 6.49 -0.59
N GLU A 112 14.63 7.27 -1.67
CA GLU A 112 14.74 8.74 -1.64
C GLU A 112 13.77 9.41 -0.65
N ASN A 113 12.65 8.76 -0.32
CA ASN A 113 11.71 9.23 0.71
C ASN A 113 12.22 9.02 2.14
N TYR A 114 13.11 8.05 2.34
CA TYR A 114 13.56 7.61 3.65
C TYR A 114 15.08 7.35 3.65
N PRO A 115 15.92 8.41 3.60
CA PRO A 115 17.37 8.25 3.59
C PRO A 115 17.86 7.44 4.80
N GLY A 116 18.55 6.31 4.55
CA GLY A 116 19.02 5.40 5.60
C GLY A 116 17.92 4.62 6.34
N GLY A 117 16.69 4.65 5.81
CA GLY A 117 15.48 4.12 6.46
C GLY A 117 14.79 3.00 5.69
N PHE A 118 13.49 2.89 5.91
CA PHE A 118 12.60 1.89 5.33
C PHE A 118 12.39 2.13 3.82
N GLY A 119 12.51 1.07 3.01
CA GLY A 119 12.12 1.08 1.60
C GLY A 119 11.65 -0.31 1.19
N VAL A 120 10.51 -0.42 0.50
CA VAL A 120 9.88 -1.72 0.16
C VAL A 120 10.58 -2.45 -1.00
N GLY A 121 11.79 -2.03 -1.39
CA GLY A 121 12.55 -2.64 -2.48
C GLY A 121 12.09 -2.27 -3.89
N ILE A 122 11.08 -1.41 -4.04
CA ILE A 122 10.57 -0.97 -5.35
C ILE A 122 11.18 0.40 -5.70
N GLU A 123 12.34 0.39 -6.36
CA GLU A 123 13.07 1.58 -6.78
C GLU A 123 13.00 1.72 -8.31
N THR A 124 12.08 2.55 -8.82
CA THR A 124 11.95 2.80 -10.26
C THR A 124 12.36 4.23 -10.64
N PRO A 125 12.95 4.46 -11.83
CA PRO A 125 13.30 5.79 -12.30
C PRO A 125 12.10 6.77 -12.33
N THR A 126 10.91 6.25 -12.63
CA THR A 126 9.66 7.04 -12.64
C THR A 126 9.35 7.57 -11.25
N HIS A 127 9.37 6.73 -10.21
CA HIS A 127 9.11 7.14 -8.84
C HIS A 127 10.12 8.19 -8.35
N SER A 128 11.41 7.97 -8.59
CA SER A 128 12.47 8.93 -8.23
C SER A 128 12.30 10.29 -8.92
N ARG A 129 12.02 10.29 -10.24
CA ARG A 129 11.80 11.53 -11.00
C ARG A 129 10.56 12.27 -10.49
N ILE A 130 9.43 11.58 -10.33
CA ILE A 130 8.18 12.20 -9.87
C ILE A 130 8.39 12.83 -8.49
N TYR A 131 9.01 12.09 -7.57
CA TYR A 131 9.31 12.59 -6.23
C TYR A 131 10.19 13.84 -6.24
N THR A 132 11.32 13.78 -6.96
CA THR A 132 12.25 14.90 -7.08
C THR A 132 11.56 16.12 -7.73
N THR A 133 10.70 15.89 -8.73
CA THR A 133 9.99 16.99 -9.41
C THR A 133 8.94 17.62 -8.49
N LYS A 134 8.15 16.82 -7.75
CA LYS A 134 7.16 17.31 -6.78
C LYS A 134 7.82 18.15 -5.68
N LYS A 135 9.03 17.77 -5.23
CA LYS A 135 9.82 18.56 -4.26
C LYS A 135 10.23 19.95 -4.78
N GLN A 136 10.37 20.11 -6.09
CA GLN A 136 10.87 21.33 -6.71
C GLN A 136 9.76 22.25 -7.23
N THR A 137 8.49 21.89 -7.03
CA THR A 137 7.37 22.65 -7.57
C THR A 137 6.26 22.83 -6.56
N SER A 138 5.67 24.03 -6.56
CA SER A 138 4.47 24.38 -5.81
C SER A 138 3.29 24.71 -6.72
N ASP A 139 3.41 24.46 -8.03
CA ASP A 139 2.35 24.67 -9.01
C ASP A 139 1.29 23.56 -8.88
N PRO A 140 0.04 23.90 -8.50
CA PRO A 140 -1.01 22.91 -8.28
C PRO A 140 -1.30 22.03 -9.51
N GLU A 141 -1.32 22.59 -10.72
CA GLU A 141 -1.63 21.84 -11.93
C GLU A 141 -0.53 20.83 -12.24
N LYS A 142 0.72 21.24 -12.03
CA LYS A 142 1.89 20.36 -12.18
C LYS A 142 1.90 19.25 -11.14
N VAL A 143 1.56 19.53 -9.89
CA VAL A 143 1.47 18.51 -8.84
C VAL A 143 0.37 17.50 -9.14
N ILE A 144 -0.80 17.95 -9.63
CA ILE A 144 -1.90 17.09 -10.08
C ILE A 144 -1.44 16.20 -11.25
N GLY A 145 -0.81 16.78 -12.27
CA GLY A 145 -0.33 16.03 -13.43
C GLY A 145 0.68 14.93 -13.06
N LEU A 146 1.62 15.24 -12.17
CA LEU A 146 2.58 14.26 -11.65
C LEU A 146 1.91 13.16 -10.81
N GLY A 147 0.78 13.48 -10.15
CA GLY A 147 0.01 12.49 -9.42
C GLY A 147 -0.75 11.52 -10.31
N LEU A 148 -1.40 12.04 -11.37
CA LEU A 148 -2.01 11.20 -12.39
C LEU A 148 -0.97 10.27 -13.05
N GLU A 149 0.20 10.81 -13.39
CA GLU A 149 1.31 10.03 -13.94
C GLU A 149 1.75 8.89 -13.01
N GLN A 150 1.85 9.17 -11.71
CA GLN A 150 2.23 8.17 -10.71
C GLN A 150 1.17 7.07 -10.58
N HIS A 151 -0.12 7.42 -10.55
CA HIS A 151 -1.20 6.43 -10.49
C HIS A 151 -1.28 5.59 -11.76
N ASP A 152 -1.14 6.18 -12.94
CA ASP A 152 -1.10 5.44 -14.21
C ASP A 152 0.07 4.47 -14.25
N PHE A 153 1.26 4.89 -13.81
CA PHE A 153 2.43 4.02 -13.72
C PHE A 153 2.20 2.84 -12.77
N ASN A 154 1.66 3.11 -11.58
CA ASN A 154 1.38 2.08 -10.58
C ASN A 154 0.28 1.12 -11.02
N HIS A 155 -0.75 1.61 -11.70
CA HIS A 155 -1.82 0.77 -12.24
C HIS A 155 -1.34 -0.13 -13.38
N HIS A 156 -0.47 0.40 -14.25
CA HIS A 156 0.09 -0.39 -15.35
C HIS A 156 1.03 -1.49 -14.87
N TRP A 157 1.95 -1.18 -13.95
CA TRP A 157 2.96 -2.14 -13.49
C TRP A 157 2.54 -2.98 -12.28
N GLN A 158 1.49 -2.58 -11.56
CA GLN A 158 0.92 -3.30 -10.42
C GLN A 158 1.94 -3.72 -9.35
N LEU A 159 3.00 -2.92 -9.16
CA LEU A 159 4.10 -3.22 -8.22
C LEU A 159 3.63 -3.27 -6.76
N PHE A 160 2.51 -2.61 -6.46
CA PHE A 160 1.86 -2.61 -5.16
C PHE A 160 0.35 -2.38 -5.34
N SER A 161 -0.41 -3.47 -5.36
CA SER A 161 -1.86 -3.43 -5.57
C SER A 161 -2.60 -3.36 -4.23
N GLY A 162 -3.56 -2.43 -4.13
CA GLY A 162 -4.47 -2.39 -2.99
C GLY A 162 -5.42 -3.59 -3.03
N ILE A 163 -5.43 -4.41 -1.98
CA ILE A 163 -6.27 -5.61 -1.89
C ILE A 163 -7.59 -5.29 -1.16
N VAL A 164 -7.49 -4.66 0.00
CA VAL A 164 -8.65 -4.28 0.81
C VAL A 164 -8.45 -2.89 1.41
N ARG A 165 -9.55 -2.16 1.57
CA ARG A 165 -9.64 -0.99 2.44
C ARG A 165 -10.61 -1.33 3.55
N PHE A 166 -10.17 -1.20 4.80
CA PHE A 166 -11.02 -1.34 5.97
C PHE A 166 -11.06 -0.02 6.74
N PRO A 167 -12.19 0.33 7.37
CA PRO A 167 -12.23 1.45 8.28
C PRO A 167 -11.33 1.14 9.47
N ASP A 168 -10.48 2.09 9.80
CA ASP A 168 -9.67 2.07 10.99
C ASP A 168 -9.88 3.42 11.67
N GLY A 169 -10.05 3.40 12.99
CA GLY A 169 -10.72 4.47 13.70
C GLY A 169 -10.21 4.63 15.11
N ALA A 170 -10.14 5.88 15.53
CA ALA A 170 -9.87 6.23 16.90
C ALA A 170 -10.99 5.78 17.83
N MET A 171 -10.63 5.12 18.93
CA MET A 171 -11.52 4.93 20.07
C MET A 171 -11.29 6.06 21.06
N TYR A 172 -12.31 6.87 21.29
CA TYR A 172 -12.34 7.94 22.29
C TYR A 172 -13.74 8.06 22.88
N ASP A 173 -13.86 8.73 24.03
CA ASP A 173 -15.16 9.04 24.62
C ASP A 173 -15.72 10.35 24.03
N PRO A 174 -16.77 10.29 23.18
CA PRO A 174 -17.34 11.47 22.55
C PRO A 174 -18.10 12.37 23.54
N GLN A 175 -18.32 11.93 24.79
CA GLN A 175 -18.88 12.77 25.86
C GLN A 175 -17.81 13.58 26.59
N THR A 176 -16.54 13.24 26.41
CA THR A 176 -15.41 13.95 27.03
C THR A 176 -14.69 14.81 26.00
N VAL A 177 -14.45 14.27 24.81
CA VAL A 177 -13.67 14.92 23.76
C VAL A 177 -14.27 14.65 22.40
N TYR A 178 -14.28 15.66 21.53
CA TYR A 178 -14.67 15.53 20.14
C TYR A 178 -13.69 16.26 19.22
N TRP A 179 -13.73 15.93 17.93
CA TRP A 179 -12.94 16.57 16.88
C TRP A 179 -13.89 17.26 15.90
N ASP A 180 -13.65 18.54 15.62
CA ASP A 180 -14.37 19.25 14.53
C ASP A 180 -14.03 18.63 13.16
N ASP A 181 -12.76 18.29 12.97
CA ASP A 181 -12.25 17.60 11.80
C ASP A 181 -11.14 16.62 12.23
N MET A 182 -11.18 15.40 11.70
CA MET A 182 -10.13 14.41 11.88
C MET A 182 -9.67 13.92 10.50
N ARG A 183 -8.51 14.42 10.07
CA ARG A 183 -8.01 14.17 8.72
C ARG A 183 -7.66 12.69 8.49
N PRO A 184 -7.77 12.16 7.26
CA PRO A 184 -7.42 10.77 6.93
C PRO A 184 -5.98 10.46 7.31
N PHE A 185 -5.72 9.34 8.00
CA PHE A 185 -4.38 8.98 8.48
C PHE A 185 -3.65 7.97 7.59
N GLN A 186 -2.33 8.08 7.62
CA GLN A 186 -1.39 7.05 7.21
C GLN A 186 -0.58 6.73 8.46
N TRP A 187 -0.70 5.50 8.98
CA TRP A 187 -0.20 4.98 10.27
C TRP A 187 -1.08 5.19 11.49
N ASN A 188 -1.38 4.06 12.18
CA ASN A 188 -2.15 3.94 13.42
C ASN A 188 -1.41 4.50 14.64
N LYS A 189 -0.71 5.62 14.48
CA LYS A 189 -0.06 6.30 15.60
C LYS A 189 -1.15 6.78 16.55
N ILE A 190 -0.98 6.49 17.84
CA ILE A 190 -1.93 6.85 18.90
C ILE A 190 -3.33 6.27 18.64
N GLY A 191 -3.40 5.04 18.11
CA GLY A 191 -4.66 4.33 17.91
C GLY A 191 -5.60 5.01 16.92
N GLY A 192 -5.08 5.75 15.93
CA GLY A 192 -5.86 6.47 14.92
C GLY A 192 -6.22 7.90 15.31
N LEU A 193 -5.91 8.34 16.54
CA LEU A 193 -6.11 9.71 16.99
C LEU A 193 -5.05 10.64 16.39
N ARG A 194 -5.51 11.79 15.85
CA ARG A 194 -4.67 12.85 15.28
C ARG A 194 -5.46 14.14 15.20
N SER A 195 -4.89 15.17 14.55
CA SER A 195 -5.53 16.48 14.45
C SER A 195 -5.91 17.00 15.84
N PHE A 196 -5.01 16.82 16.83
CA PHE A 196 -5.28 17.22 18.22
C PHE A 196 -5.48 18.74 18.35
N GLU A 197 -4.98 19.50 17.38
CA GLU A 197 -5.31 20.91 17.19
C GLU A 197 -6.80 21.18 16.98
N ASP A 198 -7.55 20.19 16.48
CA ASP A 198 -9.00 20.24 16.24
C ASP A 198 -9.80 19.53 17.36
N ALA A 199 -9.11 19.03 18.40
CA ALA A 199 -9.72 18.35 19.53
C ALA A 199 -10.29 19.37 20.54
N LYS A 200 -11.49 19.10 21.04
CA LYS A 200 -12.21 19.94 22.00
C LYS A 200 -12.81 19.11 23.11
N LEU A 201 -12.81 19.66 24.32
CA LEU A 201 -13.59 19.09 25.41
C LEU A 201 -15.07 19.39 25.19
N VAL A 202 -15.91 18.42 25.54
CA VAL A 202 -17.35 18.67 25.66
C VAL A 202 -17.57 19.42 26.97
N GLU A 203 -18.23 20.58 26.91
CA GLU A 203 -18.64 21.36 28.09
C GLU A 203 -19.81 20.73 28.85
#